data_AF-A0A4Q2ZU49-F1
#
_entry.id   AF-A0A4Q2ZU49-F1
#
_cell.length_a   1.000
_cell.length_b   1.000
_cell.length_c   1.000
_cell.angle_alpha   90.00
_cell.angle_beta   90.00
_cell.angle_gamma   90.00
#
_symmetry.space_group_name_H-M   'P 1'
#
loop_
_entity.id
_entity.type
_entity.pdbx_description
1 polymer ?
#
loop_
_entity_poly.entity_id
_entity_poly.type
_entity_poly.pdbx_seq_one_letter_code
_entity_poly.pdbx_strand_id
1 'polypeptide(L)'
;MVYNNLFSGISCLLLAVSISACAQGKKSTARKSGGKYAKLIAAAKQEHLPGAPGMEPTVNYMFVIIWNKATPPESFFWRGADGWMPCMVSKAKYTPNAANNGFPFDRAPIKLKRFERGDTLMIVPAKRAKDVMPESISADTRNTLFFKTAGTSWLALPVDNIKELPKEIGQ
;
A
#
# COMPACT_ATOMS: atom_id res chain seq x y z
N MET A 1 -30.53 -72.23 45.45
CA MET A 1 -30.49 -72.11 43.99
C MET A 1 -30.68 -70.63 43.67
N VAL A 2 -29.58 -69.86 43.55
CA VAL A 2 -28.84 -69.56 42.32
C VAL A 2 -29.72 -68.93 41.24
N TYR A 3 -29.54 -67.62 41.03
CA TYR A 3 -29.35 -66.85 39.78
C TYR A 3 -29.54 -65.36 40.14
N ASN A 4 -28.52 -64.63 40.59
CA ASN A 4 -27.49 -63.92 39.81
C ASN A 4 -28.01 -63.10 38.62
N ASN A 5 -27.58 -61.83 38.62
CA ASN A 5 -27.17 -61.02 37.46
C ASN A 5 -28.30 -60.35 36.63
N LEU A 6 -28.16 -59.13 36.06
CA LEU A 6 -27.14 -58.07 35.99
C LEU A 6 -27.69 -57.07 34.93
N PHE A 7 -27.12 -55.85 34.86
CA PHE A 7 -27.20 -54.91 33.71
C PHE A 7 -28.54 -54.22 33.45
N SER A 8 -28.65 -53.01 32.90
CA SER A 8 -27.76 -51.94 32.43
C SER A 8 -28.78 -50.83 32.06
N GLY A 9 -28.72 -49.61 32.56
CA GLY A 9 -27.90 -48.59 31.94
C GLY A 9 -28.64 -47.26 31.98
N ILE A 10 -28.35 -46.46 32.99
CA ILE A 10 -28.64 -45.02 33.00
C ILE A 10 -27.31 -44.33 32.65
N SER A 11 -27.20 -43.82 31.43
CA SER A 11 -26.19 -42.83 31.08
C SER A 11 -26.79 -41.87 30.08
N CYS A 12 -27.54 -40.94 30.66
CA CYS A 12 -27.92 -39.69 30.05
C CYS A 12 -26.72 -38.74 30.21
N LEU A 13 -25.91 -38.55 29.17
CA LEU A 13 -25.12 -37.33 29.01
C LEU A 13 -24.72 -37.13 27.54
N LEU A 14 -25.64 -36.55 26.78
CA LEU A 14 -25.36 -35.93 25.48
C LEU A 14 -24.43 -34.73 25.71
N LEU A 15 -23.13 -34.94 25.58
CA LEU A 15 -22.14 -33.85 25.48
C LEU A 15 -22.26 -33.22 24.09
N ALA A 16 -23.23 -32.32 23.93
CA ALA A 16 -23.28 -31.38 22.82
C ALA A 16 -22.16 -30.34 23.01
N VAL A 17 -20.94 -30.70 22.64
CA VAL A 17 -19.82 -29.76 22.52
C VAL A 17 -20.14 -28.85 21.34
N SER A 18 -20.79 -27.73 21.63
CA SER A 18 -20.98 -26.64 20.71
C SER A 18 -19.61 -25.98 20.51
N ILE A 19 -18.86 -26.48 19.53
CA ILE A 19 -17.70 -25.77 18.99
C ILE A 19 -18.26 -24.55 18.27
N SER A 20 -18.53 -23.48 19.02
CA SER A 20 -18.54 -22.13 18.48
C SER A 20 -17.10 -21.84 18.07
N ALA A 21 -16.74 -22.31 16.87
CA ALA A 21 -15.63 -21.74 16.15
C ALA A 21 -15.99 -20.28 15.93
N CYS A 22 -15.47 -19.43 16.82
CA CYS A 22 -15.42 -17.99 16.62
C CYS A 22 -14.61 -17.75 15.35
N ALA A 23 -15.26 -17.86 14.19
CA ALA A 23 -14.87 -17.16 12.99
C ALA A 23 -15.06 -15.68 13.32
N GLN A 24 -14.12 -15.11 14.09
CA GLN A 24 -13.94 -13.69 14.19
C GLN A 24 -13.54 -13.24 12.80
N GLY A 25 -14.54 -12.97 11.97
CA GLY A 25 -14.37 -12.28 10.70
C GLY A 25 -13.51 -11.06 11.00
N LYS A 26 -12.28 -11.08 10.47
CA LYS A 26 -11.28 -10.04 10.66
C LYS A 26 -11.95 -8.72 10.27
N LYS A 27 -12.40 -7.94 11.26
CA LYS A 27 -13.09 -6.67 11.02
C LYS A 27 -12.14 -5.82 10.20
N SER A 28 -12.48 -5.60 8.93
CA SER A 28 -11.76 -4.69 8.05
C SER A 28 -11.64 -3.36 8.77
N THR A 29 -10.40 -2.99 9.14
CA THR A 29 -10.17 -1.80 9.93
C THR A 29 -10.49 -0.60 9.03
N ALA A 30 -11.47 0.21 9.44
CA ALA A 30 -11.89 1.36 8.66
C ALA A 30 -10.68 2.21 8.25
N ARG A 31 -10.58 2.50 6.95
CA ARG A 31 -9.48 3.23 6.31
C ARG A 31 -9.31 4.60 6.97
N LYS A 32 -8.20 4.82 7.66
CA LYS A 32 -7.89 6.16 8.19
C LYS A 32 -7.40 7.07 7.07
N SER A 33 -8.08 8.21 6.91
CA SER A 33 -7.74 9.18 5.86
C SER A 33 -6.37 9.82 6.11
N GLY A 34 -5.53 9.81 5.07
CA GLY A 34 -4.22 10.43 5.06
C GLY A 34 -4.22 11.92 4.68
N GLY A 35 -5.36 12.50 4.30
CA GLY A 35 -5.43 13.87 3.77
C GLY A 35 -4.98 14.97 4.75
N LYS A 36 -5.06 14.71 6.06
CA LYS A 36 -4.52 15.61 7.11
C LYS A 36 -2.99 15.59 7.19
N TYR A 37 -2.35 14.57 6.63
CA TYR A 37 -0.90 14.35 6.69
C TYR A 37 -0.21 14.73 5.40
N ALA A 38 -0.85 14.50 4.26
CA ALA A 38 -0.30 14.77 2.96
C ALA A 38 -1.37 15.27 2.02
N LYS A 39 -0.99 16.19 1.13
CA LYS A 39 -1.81 16.63 0.00
C LYS A 39 -1.19 16.11 -1.28
N LEU A 40 -1.94 15.34 -2.07
CA LEU A 40 -1.51 14.97 -3.43
C LEU A 40 -1.52 16.22 -4.32
N ILE A 41 -0.40 16.47 -5.00
CA ILE A 41 -0.24 17.59 -5.94
C ILE A 41 -0.37 17.08 -7.37
N ALA A 42 0.29 15.97 -7.67
CA ALA A 42 0.23 15.38 -8.99
C ALA A 42 0.58 13.89 -8.92
N ALA A 43 0.03 13.13 -9.86
CA ALA A 43 0.35 11.73 -10.08
C ALA A 43 0.51 11.48 -11.57
N ALA A 44 1.47 10.64 -11.92
CA ALA A 44 1.74 10.27 -13.29
C ALA A 44 2.09 8.80 -13.41
N LYS A 45 1.84 8.24 -14.60
CA LYS A 45 2.36 6.96 -15.03
C LYS A 45 3.05 7.09 -16.38
N GLN A 46 4.08 6.30 -16.58
CA GLN A 46 4.80 6.21 -17.85
C GLN A 46 4.96 4.74 -18.21
N GLU A 47 4.52 4.38 -19.41
CA GLU A 47 4.74 3.05 -19.96
C GLU A 47 6.11 3.01 -20.65
N HIS A 48 6.90 2.00 -20.33
CA HIS A 48 8.20 1.75 -20.93
C HIS A 48 8.08 0.51 -21.82
N LEU A 49 8.23 0.70 -23.12
CA LEU A 49 8.21 -0.36 -24.12
C LEU A 49 9.61 -0.97 -24.22
N PRO A 50 9.72 -2.31 -24.22
CA PRO A 50 11.02 -2.95 -24.40
C PRO A 50 11.53 -2.76 -25.82
N GLY A 51 12.85 -2.59 -25.97
CA GLY A 51 13.52 -2.55 -27.27
C GLY A 51 13.64 -3.91 -27.97
N ALA A 52 13.42 -5.01 -27.24
CA ALA A 52 13.50 -6.37 -27.76
C ALA A 52 12.10 -7.01 -27.95
N PRO A 53 11.86 -7.72 -29.07
CA PRO A 53 10.63 -8.48 -29.28
C PRO A 53 10.39 -9.53 -28.17
N GLY A 54 9.14 -9.70 -27.75
CA GLY A 54 8.73 -10.73 -26.80
C GLY A 54 8.86 -10.36 -25.31
N MET A 55 9.35 -9.16 -24.99
CA MET A 55 9.31 -8.65 -23.61
C MET A 55 8.01 -7.86 -23.35
N GLU A 56 7.53 -7.90 -22.11
CA GLU A 56 6.33 -7.16 -21.71
C GLU A 56 6.64 -5.68 -21.40
N PRO A 57 5.76 -4.74 -21.80
CA PRO A 57 5.83 -3.35 -21.36
C PRO A 57 5.78 -3.22 -19.84
N THR A 58 6.45 -2.20 -19.30
CA THR A 58 6.45 -1.96 -17.85
C THR A 58 5.93 -0.57 -17.52
N VAL A 59 5.11 -0.43 -16.47
CA VAL A 59 4.53 0.85 -16.06
C VAL A 59 5.26 1.42 -14.85
N ASN A 60 5.81 2.63 -14.97
CA ASN A 60 6.38 3.39 -13.86
C ASN A 60 5.36 4.38 -13.32
N TYR A 61 5.15 4.40 -12.02
CA TYR A 61 4.32 5.42 -11.36
C TYR A 61 5.19 6.45 -10.65
N MET A 62 4.66 7.67 -10.53
CA MET A 62 5.26 8.73 -9.75
C MET A 62 4.18 9.59 -9.13
N PHE A 63 4.38 9.97 -7.87
CA PHE A 63 3.47 10.81 -7.13
C PHE A 63 4.23 11.94 -6.48
N VAL A 64 3.65 13.13 -6.49
CA VAL A 64 4.17 14.27 -5.75
C VAL A 64 3.14 14.74 -4.74
N ILE A 65 3.58 14.86 -3.50
CA ILE A 65 2.76 15.28 -2.37
C ILE A 65 3.40 16.47 -1.66
N ILE A 66 2.59 17.29 -0.98
CA ILE A 66 3.06 18.18 0.07
C ILE A 66 2.83 17.50 1.41
N TRP A 67 3.88 17.43 2.23
CA TRP A 67 3.79 16.88 3.58
C TRP A 67 3.31 17.94 4.58
N ASN A 68 2.24 17.65 5.32
CA ASN A 68 1.55 18.63 6.17
C ASN A 68 1.82 18.45 7.67
N LYS A 69 2.70 17.51 8.07
CA LYS A 69 2.98 17.21 9.48
C LYS A 69 4.46 17.41 9.82
N ALA A 70 4.72 17.73 11.09
CA ALA A 70 6.08 17.81 11.62
C ALA A 70 6.72 16.42 11.76
N THR A 71 5.91 15.40 12.10
CA THR A 71 6.37 14.02 12.15
C THR A 71 6.68 13.52 10.74
N PRO A 72 7.88 12.98 10.47
CA PRO A 72 8.21 12.45 9.15
C PRO A 72 7.44 11.15 8.87
N PRO A 73 7.20 10.84 7.58
CA PRO A 73 6.74 9.52 7.18
C PRO A 73 7.84 8.47 7.38
N GLU A 74 7.44 7.27 7.81
CA GLU A 74 8.33 6.12 8.01
C GLU A 74 8.40 5.23 6.77
N SER A 75 7.26 5.03 6.11
CA SER A 75 7.15 4.16 4.94
C SER A 75 6.00 4.59 4.04
N PHE A 76 6.12 4.26 2.76
CA PHE A 76 5.08 4.42 1.75
C PHE A 76 4.94 3.14 0.95
N PHE A 77 3.69 2.82 0.60
CA PHE A 77 3.31 1.72 -0.26
C PHE A 77 2.29 2.20 -1.28
N TRP A 78 2.43 1.74 -2.52
CA TRP A 78 1.47 1.96 -3.57
C TRP A 78 0.70 0.66 -3.82
N ARG A 79 -0.63 0.77 -3.84
CA ARG A 79 -1.49 -0.32 -4.31
C ARG A 79 -2.01 0.04 -5.70
N GLY A 80 -1.26 -0.37 -6.72
CA GLY A 80 -1.65 -0.27 -8.12
C GLY A 80 -2.54 -1.43 -8.56
N ALA A 81 -2.78 -1.57 -9.87
CA ALA A 81 -3.50 -2.73 -10.41
C ALA A 81 -2.76 -4.05 -10.12
N ASP A 82 -1.44 -4.05 -10.34
CA ASP A 82 -0.60 -5.26 -10.36
C ASP A 82 -0.17 -5.77 -8.99
N GLY A 83 -0.47 -5.01 -7.92
CA GLY A 83 -0.14 -5.42 -6.56
C GLY A 83 0.29 -4.27 -5.67
N TRP A 84 0.89 -4.68 -4.55
CA TRP A 84 1.56 -3.82 -3.60
C TRP A 84 2.99 -3.58 -4.04
N MET A 85 3.43 -2.33 -3.94
CA MET A 85 4.80 -1.93 -4.22
C MET A 85 5.30 -1.00 -3.12
N PRO A 86 6.42 -1.29 -2.45
CA PRO A 86 7.04 -0.32 -1.56
C PRO A 86 7.51 0.88 -2.37
N CYS A 87 7.49 2.07 -1.77
CA CYS A 87 7.86 3.29 -2.46
C CYS A 87 9.16 3.87 -1.93
N MET A 88 10.01 4.32 -2.85
CA MET A 88 11.12 5.22 -2.56
C MET A 88 10.58 6.64 -2.46
N VAL A 89 11.18 7.43 -1.56
CA VAL A 89 10.79 8.83 -1.34
C VAL A 89 12.02 9.72 -1.43
N SER A 90 11.86 10.87 -2.05
CA SER A 90 12.88 11.92 -2.15
C SER A 90 12.22 13.29 -1.99
N LYS A 91 12.99 14.34 -1.65
CA LYS A 91 12.46 15.70 -1.77
C LYS A 91 12.40 16.06 -3.24
N ALA A 92 11.29 16.63 -3.65
CA ALA A 92 11.08 17.16 -4.98
C ALA A 92 11.23 18.69 -4.91
N LYS A 93 11.94 19.25 -5.89
CA LYS A 93 11.89 20.70 -6.16
C LYS A 93 11.16 20.89 -7.47
N TYR A 94 10.14 21.76 -7.46
CA TYR A 94 9.42 22.10 -8.67
C TYR A 94 10.36 22.80 -9.65
N THR A 95 10.43 22.27 -10.87
CA THR A 95 11.21 22.81 -11.98
C THR A 95 10.29 23.04 -13.18
N PRO A 96 9.80 24.29 -13.39
CA PRO A 96 8.83 24.58 -14.44
C PRO A 96 9.35 24.29 -15.85
N ASN A 97 10.68 24.31 -16.03
CA ASN A 97 11.37 24.12 -17.30
C ASN A 97 12.06 22.76 -17.42
N ALA A 98 11.58 21.71 -16.74
CA ALA A 98 12.09 20.36 -16.95
C ALA A 98 11.95 20.02 -18.45
N ALA A 99 13.08 20.05 -19.17
CA ALA A 99 13.12 19.97 -20.62
C ALA A 99 12.47 18.67 -21.07
N ASN A 100 11.38 18.81 -21.84
CA ASN A 100 10.72 17.84 -22.72
C ASN A 100 10.89 16.35 -22.38
N ASN A 101 9.75 15.73 -22.01
CA ASN A 101 9.49 14.29 -21.76
C ASN A 101 9.45 13.85 -20.29
N GLY A 102 9.66 14.78 -19.35
CA GLY A 102 9.66 14.50 -17.91
C GLY A 102 8.61 15.26 -17.12
N PHE A 103 8.34 14.78 -15.91
CA PHE A 103 7.54 15.47 -14.90
C PHE A 103 8.36 16.62 -14.30
N PRO A 104 7.75 17.76 -13.90
CA PRO A 104 8.47 19.00 -13.59
C PRO A 104 9.08 19.02 -12.18
N PHE A 105 9.78 17.94 -11.80
CA PHE A 105 10.37 17.80 -10.48
C PHE A 105 11.73 17.10 -10.53
N ASP A 106 12.75 17.78 -10.01
CA ASP A 106 14.08 17.20 -9.83
C ASP A 106 14.16 16.37 -8.54
N ARG A 107 14.94 15.29 -8.60
CA ARG A 107 15.16 14.37 -7.47
C ARG A 107 16.45 14.71 -6.76
N ALA A 108 16.38 15.00 -5.46
CA ALA A 108 17.55 15.02 -4.60
C ALA A 108 17.50 13.82 -3.63
N PRO A 109 18.49 12.91 -3.61
CA PRO A 109 18.51 11.80 -2.67
C PRO A 109 18.58 12.35 -1.23
N ILE A 110 17.59 12.02 -0.41
CA ILE A 110 17.50 12.47 0.98
C ILE A 110 17.13 11.29 1.88
N LYS A 111 17.77 11.20 3.05
CA LYS A 111 17.36 10.29 4.11
C LYS A 111 16.00 10.73 4.65
N LEU A 112 15.02 9.82 4.75
CA LEU A 112 13.63 10.09 5.20
C LEU A 112 13.54 10.87 6.53
N LYS A 113 14.58 10.80 7.38
CA LYS A 113 14.68 11.50 8.67
C LYS A 113 14.85 13.03 8.58
N ARG A 114 14.94 13.62 7.39
CA ARG A 114 15.13 15.07 7.18
C ARG A 114 13.93 15.77 6.53
N PHE A 115 12.75 15.16 6.60
CA PHE A 115 11.54 15.79 6.10
C PHE A 115 10.93 16.73 7.14
N GLU A 116 10.44 17.86 6.66
CA GLU A 116 9.80 18.90 7.42
C GLU A 116 8.38 19.14 6.91
N ARG A 117 7.57 19.77 7.74
CA ARG A 117 6.24 20.24 7.32
C ARG A 117 6.40 21.25 6.18
N GLY A 118 5.64 21.07 5.12
CA GLY A 118 5.65 21.89 3.91
C GLY A 118 6.55 21.36 2.81
N ASP A 119 7.39 20.34 3.09
CA ASP A 119 8.22 19.73 2.06
C ASP A 119 7.38 19.13 0.94
N THR A 120 7.85 19.32 -0.28
CA THR A 120 7.35 18.60 -1.45
C THR A 120 8.12 17.29 -1.58
N LEU A 121 7.40 16.17 -1.55
CA LEU A 121 7.97 14.83 -1.62
C LEU A 121 7.59 14.18 -2.95
N MET A 122 8.57 13.54 -3.59
CA MET A 122 8.34 12.69 -4.74
C MET A 122 8.46 11.22 -4.32
N ILE A 123 7.43 10.46 -4.63
CA ILE A 123 7.22 9.06 -4.25
C ILE A 123 7.20 8.22 -5.52
N VAL A 124 8.02 7.16 -5.56
CA VAL A 124 8.18 6.27 -6.71
C VAL A 124 8.11 4.82 -6.25
N PRO A 125 7.13 4.01 -6.73
CA PRO A 125 7.07 2.59 -6.42
C PRO A 125 8.30 1.84 -6.96
N ALA A 126 8.90 1.00 -6.12
CA ALA A 126 10.02 0.16 -6.51
C ALA A 126 9.49 -1.15 -7.12
N LYS A 127 9.73 -1.36 -8.43
CA LYS A 127 9.24 -2.51 -9.20
C LYS A 127 9.75 -3.89 -8.75
N ARG A 128 10.82 -3.97 -7.95
CA ARG A 128 11.53 -5.24 -7.66
C ARG A 128 11.27 -5.85 -6.28
N ALA A 129 10.42 -5.24 -5.46
CA ALA A 129 10.04 -5.82 -4.18
C ALA A 129 8.54 -6.15 -4.22
N LYS A 130 8.21 -7.39 -4.57
CA LYS A 130 6.90 -7.95 -4.21
C LYS A 130 6.94 -8.22 -2.71
N ASP A 131 6.87 -7.15 -1.92
CA ASP A 131 6.83 -7.28 -0.47
C ASP A 131 5.47 -7.84 -0.04
N VAL A 132 5.53 -8.58 1.07
CA VAL A 132 4.36 -9.13 1.74
C VAL A 132 3.47 -7.97 2.19
N MET A 133 2.19 -8.07 1.84
CA MET A 133 1.13 -7.17 2.28
C MET A 133 1.28 -6.81 3.76
N PRO A 134 1.27 -5.54 4.16
CA PRO A 134 1.06 -5.21 5.56
C PRO A 134 -0.32 -5.76 5.96
N GLU A 135 -0.38 -6.72 6.89
CA GLU A 135 -1.56 -7.56 7.22
C GLU A 135 -2.86 -6.82 7.58
N SER A 136 -2.81 -5.49 7.65
CA SER A 136 -3.83 -4.58 8.17
C SER A 136 -4.54 -3.75 7.09
N ILE A 137 -4.29 -3.98 5.80
CA ILE A 137 -4.95 -3.23 4.72
C ILE A 137 -5.77 -4.17 3.81
N SER A 138 -7.02 -3.78 3.56
CA SER A 138 -7.95 -4.55 2.71
C SER A 138 -7.50 -4.60 1.24
N ALA A 139 -7.55 -5.78 0.63
CA ALA A 139 -6.97 -6.08 -0.68
C ALA A 139 -7.70 -5.43 -1.88
N ASP A 140 -8.92 -4.94 -1.65
CA ASP A 140 -9.84 -4.29 -2.59
C ASP A 140 -9.49 -2.83 -2.91
N THR A 141 -8.61 -2.20 -2.12
CA THR A 141 -8.26 -0.78 -2.29
C THR A 141 -7.21 -0.57 -3.39
N ARG A 142 -7.63 -0.37 -4.64
CA ARG A 142 -6.73 0.04 -5.74
C ARG A 142 -6.47 1.54 -5.76
N ASN A 143 -5.47 1.95 -6.55
CA ASN A 143 -5.07 3.33 -6.81
C ASN A 143 -4.93 4.19 -5.54
N THR A 144 -4.23 3.65 -4.54
CA THR A 144 -4.07 4.33 -3.25
C THR A 144 -2.61 4.28 -2.79
N LEU A 145 -2.12 5.44 -2.35
CA LEU A 145 -0.89 5.55 -1.58
C LEU A 145 -1.19 5.32 -0.10
N PHE A 146 -0.52 4.35 0.49
CA PHE A 146 -0.54 4.05 1.91
C PHE A 146 0.75 4.51 2.56
N PHE A 147 0.66 5.02 3.79
CA PHE A 147 1.84 5.43 4.54
C PHE A 147 1.61 5.34 6.05
N LYS A 148 2.71 5.40 6.79
CA LYS A 148 2.73 5.47 8.25
C LYS A 148 3.65 6.60 8.71
N THR A 149 3.28 7.18 9.84
CA THR A 149 4.17 7.98 10.68
C THR A 149 4.32 7.31 12.03
N ALA A 150 5.33 7.72 12.81
CA ALA A 150 5.54 7.22 14.17
C ALA A 150 4.24 7.21 14.99
N GLY A 151 3.89 6.06 15.57
CA GLY A 151 2.71 5.88 16.41
C GLY A 151 1.35 5.82 15.68
N THR A 152 1.33 5.77 14.35
CA THR A 152 0.07 5.69 13.58
C THR A 152 -0.16 4.32 12.94
N SER A 153 -1.44 3.95 12.82
CA SER A 153 -1.85 2.89 11.89
C SER A 153 -1.71 3.36 10.44
N TRP A 154 -1.83 2.45 9.47
CA TRP A 154 -1.82 2.83 8.06
C TRP A 154 -2.82 3.93 7.75
N LEU A 155 -2.31 4.95 7.07
CA LEU A 155 -3.05 6.08 6.53
C LEU A 155 -3.13 5.92 5.02
N ALA A 156 -4.23 6.37 4.44
CA ALA A 156 -4.51 6.13 3.04
C ALA A 156 -4.83 7.44 2.30
N LEU A 157 -4.15 7.65 1.18
CA LEU A 157 -4.30 8.78 0.28
C LEU A 157 -4.74 8.24 -1.08
N PRO A 158 -6.05 8.29 -1.40
CA PRO A 158 -6.53 7.90 -2.73
C PRO A 158 -5.87 8.74 -3.82
N VAL A 159 -5.65 8.14 -4.99
CA VAL A 159 -5.09 8.80 -6.17
C VAL A 159 -6.10 8.66 -7.30
N ASP A 160 -6.92 9.69 -7.48
CA ASP A 160 -8.05 9.64 -8.41
C ASP A 160 -7.65 9.99 -9.86
N ASN A 161 -6.63 10.84 -10.02
CA ASN A 161 -6.18 11.34 -11.33
C ASN A 161 -4.70 11.04 -11.55
N ILE A 162 -4.41 10.09 -12.44
CA ILE A 162 -3.04 9.71 -12.83
C ILE A 162 -2.81 10.15 -14.28
N LYS A 163 -1.94 11.13 -14.50
CA LYS A 163 -1.57 11.61 -15.83
C LYS A 163 -0.77 10.55 -16.57
N GLU A 164 -1.13 10.26 -17.83
CA GLU A 164 -0.31 9.42 -18.70
C GLU A 164 0.80 10.28 -19.34
N LEU A 165 2.04 9.83 -19.21
CA LEU A 165 3.19 10.44 -19.88
C LEU A 165 3.50 9.69 -21.19
N PRO A 166 4.16 10.35 -22.16
CA PRO A 166 4.60 9.70 -23.39
C PRO A 166 5.38 8.42 -23.10
N LYS A 167 5.13 7.38 -23.91
CA LYS A 167 5.81 6.10 -23.79
C LYS A 167 7.31 6.29 -24.00
N GLU A 168 8.10 5.62 -23.19
CA GLU A 168 9.55 5.57 -23.34
C GLU A 168 9.92 4.25 -24.01
N ILE A 169 10.76 4.30 -25.04
CA ILE A 169 11.26 3.10 -25.72
C ILE A 169 12.63 2.78 -25.10
N GLY A 170 12.77 1.59 -24.55
CA GLY A 170 14.06 1.09 -24.08
C GLY A 170 15.05 1.05 -25.23
N GLN A 171 16.16 1.78 -25.08
CA GLN A 171 17.31 1.71 -25.98
C GLN A 171 18.01 0.36 -25.88
#